data_AF-A0AAW8KYG3-F1
#
_entry.id   AF-A0AAW8KYG3-F1
#
_cell.length_a   1.000
_cell.length_b   1.000
_cell.length_c   1.000
_cell.angle_alpha   90.00
_cell.angle_beta   90.00
_cell.angle_gamma   90.00
#
_symmetry.space_group_name_H-M   'P 1'
#
loop_
_entity.id
_entity.type
_entity.pdbx_description
1 polymer ?
#
loop_
_entity_poly.entity_id
_entity_poly.type
_entity_poly.pdbx_seq_one_letter_code
_entity_poly.pdbx_strand_id
1 'polypeptide(L)'
;RALSMGKLHHAMMGTAAVAIGTAAAIPGTLVNLAAGGGEREAVRFGHPSGTLRVGAQAELINDQWVVKKAIMSRSARVLME
;
A
#
# COMPACT_ATOMS: atom_id res chain seq x y z
N ARG A 1 6.82 -5.46 6.02
CA ARG A 1 6.89 -6.94 5.91
C ARG A 1 5.49 -7.48 6.22
N ALA A 2 5.05 -8.58 5.61
CA ALA A 2 3.70 -9.12 5.85
C ALA A 2 3.73 -10.65 5.83
N LEU A 3 2.84 -11.28 6.60
CA LEU A 3 2.63 -12.72 6.57
C LEU A 3 1.38 -13.06 5.75
N SER A 4 1.42 -14.18 5.04
CA SER A 4 0.26 -14.78 4.38
C SER A 4 0.31 -16.28 4.62
N MET A 5 -0.82 -16.88 5.00
CA MET A 5 -0.92 -18.32 5.25
C MET A 5 0.16 -18.85 6.22
N GLY A 6 0.42 -18.10 7.31
CA GLY A 6 1.36 -18.48 8.37
C GLY A 6 2.85 -18.34 8.03
N LYS A 7 3.20 -17.75 6.86
CA LYS A 7 4.60 -17.57 6.42
C LYS A 7 4.88 -16.13 6.04
N LEU A 8 6.14 -15.70 6.19
CA LEU A 8 6.60 -14.41 5.67
C LEU A 8 6.48 -14.42 4.15
N HIS A 9 5.78 -13.42 3.60
CA HIS A 9 5.62 -13.30 2.16
C HIS A 9 6.93 -12.81 1.52
N HIS A 10 7.36 -13.43 0.42
CA HIS A 10 8.64 -13.13 -0.23
C HIS A 10 8.70 -11.70 -0.82
N ALA A 11 7.58 -11.20 -1.35
CA ALA A 11 7.43 -9.81 -1.78
C ALA A 11 6.35 -9.08 -0.95
N MET A 12 5.27 -8.63 -1.58
CA MET A 12 4.07 -8.12 -0.89
C MET A 12 2.81 -8.58 -1.63
N MET A 13 1.76 -8.95 -0.89
CA MET A 13 0.45 -9.26 -1.49
C MET A 13 -0.17 -7.99 -2.08
N GLY A 14 -0.88 -8.11 -3.21
CA GLY A 14 -1.52 -6.95 -3.85
C GLY A 14 -2.50 -6.21 -2.93
N THR A 15 -3.35 -6.95 -2.20
CA THR A 15 -4.29 -6.37 -1.24
C THR A 15 -3.61 -5.72 -0.05
N ALA A 16 -2.53 -6.30 0.48
CA ALA A 16 -1.72 -5.68 1.52
C ALA A 16 -1.02 -4.41 1.01
N ALA A 17 -0.62 -4.37 -0.26
CA ALA A 17 -0.06 -3.18 -0.88
C ALA A 17 -1.10 -2.05 -1.01
N VAL A 18 -2.37 -2.36 -1.31
CA VAL A 18 -3.49 -1.39 -1.24
C VAL A 18 -3.66 -0.86 0.19
N ALA A 19 -3.64 -1.75 1.19
CA ALA A 19 -3.74 -1.36 2.60
C ALA A 19 -2.60 -0.43 3.03
N ILE A 20 -1.36 -0.72 2.60
CA ILE A 20 -0.19 0.15 2.85
C ILE A 20 -0.37 1.51 2.19
N GLY A 21 -0.75 1.56 0.91
CA GLY A 21 -0.95 2.82 0.19
C GLY A 21 -2.04 3.66 0.84
N THR A 22 -3.15 3.03 1.22
CA THR A 22 -4.28 3.66 1.91
C THR A 22 -3.88 4.21 3.27
N ALA A 23 -3.27 3.39 4.12
CA ALA A 23 -2.85 3.82 5.44
C ALA A 23 -1.80 4.94 5.35
N ALA A 24 -0.88 4.86 4.38
CA ALA A 24 0.11 5.90 4.14
C ALA A 24 -0.52 7.25 3.75
N ALA A 25 -1.67 7.24 3.06
CA ALA A 25 -2.38 8.45 2.65
C ALA A 25 -3.24 9.09 3.76
N ILE A 26 -3.48 8.37 4.87
CA ILE A 26 -4.23 8.87 6.02
C ILE A 26 -3.22 9.38 7.08
N PRO A 27 -3.15 10.71 7.33
CA PRO A 27 -2.26 11.26 8.34
C PRO A 27 -2.52 10.65 9.72
N GLY A 28 -1.44 10.26 10.41
CA GLY A 28 -1.49 9.75 11.78
C GLY A 28 -1.62 8.23 11.92
N THR A 29 -1.84 7.47 10.84
CA THR A 29 -1.68 6.01 10.91
C THR A 29 -0.21 5.64 11.13
N LEU A 30 0.05 4.46 11.70
CA LEU A 30 1.44 3.98 11.89
C LEU A 30 2.21 3.88 10.57
N VAL A 31 1.54 3.54 9.46
CA VAL A 31 2.17 3.46 8.14
C VAL A 31 2.55 4.85 7.65
N ASN A 32 1.67 5.83 7.81
CA ASN A 32 1.93 7.21 7.45
C ASN A 32 3.09 7.80 8.27
N LEU A 33 3.07 7.61 9.58
CA LEU A 33 4.12 8.07 10.49
C LEU A 33 5.48 7.43 10.15
N ALA A 34 5.51 6.12 9.90
CA ALA A 34 6.73 5.42 9.49
C ALA A 34 7.26 5.89 8.14
N ALA A 35 6.42 6.42 7.26
CA ALA A 35 6.82 7.02 6.00
C ALA A 35 7.31 8.48 6.13
N GLY A 36 7.24 9.07 7.33
CA GLY A 36 7.64 10.45 7.63
C GLY A 36 6.48 11.41 7.94
N GLY A 37 5.26 10.90 8.10
CA GLY A 37 4.08 11.70 8.43
C GLY A 37 3.56 12.57 7.28
N GLY A 38 2.56 13.40 7.58
CA GLY A 38 1.98 14.40 6.69
C GLY A 38 1.06 13.81 5.61
N GLU A 39 0.62 14.64 4.66
CA GLU A 39 -0.15 14.18 3.52
C GLU A 39 0.75 13.46 2.50
N ARG A 40 0.28 12.32 1.98
CA ARG A 40 1.04 11.50 1.03
C ARG A 40 0.11 10.84 0.03
N GLU A 41 0.28 11.17 -1.25
CA GLU A 41 -0.47 10.50 -2.32
C GLU A 41 0.16 9.17 -2.74
N ALA A 42 1.45 8.97 -2.45
CA ALA A 42 2.17 7.75 -2.75
C ALA A 42 3.35 7.50 -1.82
N VAL A 43 3.66 6.22 -1.61
CA VAL A 43 4.84 5.76 -0.89
C VAL A 43 5.55 4.67 -1.67
N ARG A 44 6.88 4.64 -1.54
CA ARG A 44 7.72 3.52 -1.98
C ARG A 44 8.21 2.79 -0.74
N PHE A 45 7.73 1.57 -0.52
CA PHE A 45 8.11 0.77 0.64
C PHE A 45 8.99 -0.42 0.24
N GLY A 46 9.87 -0.83 1.17
CA GLY A 46 10.69 -2.02 1.02
C GLY A 46 9.98 -3.31 1.46
N HIS A 47 9.99 -4.32 0.60
CA HIS A 47 9.61 -5.70 0.91
C HIS A 47 10.84 -6.63 0.76
N PRO A 48 10.79 -7.94 1.14
CA PRO A 48 12.02 -8.75 1.16
C PRO A 48 12.73 -8.84 -0.19
N SER A 49 11.98 -8.92 -1.29
CA SER A 49 12.55 -8.94 -2.66
C SER A 49 12.76 -7.57 -3.34
N GLY A 50 12.69 -6.42 -2.65
CA GLY A 50 12.91 -5.11 -3.29
C GLY A 50 11.97 -3.99 -2.82
N THR A 51 11.50 -3.15 -3.74
CA THR A 51 10.60 -2.02 -3.43
C THR A 51 9.36 -2.01 -4.31
N LEU A 52 8.26 -1.50 -3.77
CA LEU A 52 7.02 -1.27 -4.51
C LEU A 52 6.52 0.16 -4.25
N ARG A 53 6.17 0.88 -5.32
CA ARG A 53 5.48 2.17 -5.23
C ARG A 53 3.98 1.93 -5.30
N VAL A 54 3.25 2.44 -4.31
CA VAL A 54 1.79 2.41 -4.23
C VAL A 54 1.28 3.81 -3.93
N GLY A 55 0.10 4.13 -4.46
CA GLY A 55 -0.59 5.39 -4.18
C GLY A 55 -2.01 5.15 -3.68
N ALA A 56 -2.53 6.13 -2.97
CA ALA A 56 -3.94 6.21 -2.61
C ALA A 56 -4.37 7.66 -2.50
N GLN A 57 -5.64 7.92 -2.79
CA GLN A 57 -6.30 9.19 -2.51
C GLN A 57 -7.38 8.93 -1.47
N ALA A 58 -7.23 9.58 -0.32
CA ALA A 58 -8.17 9.50 0.79
C ALA A 58 -8.61 10.91 1.16
N GLU A 59 -9.91 11.09 1.40
CA GLU A 59 -10.51 12.36 1.80
C GLU A 59 -11.24 12.16 3.12
N LEU A 60 -11.15 13.14 4.02
CA LEU A 60 -11.94 13.16 5.24
C LEU A 60 -13.29 13.84 4.94
N ILE A 61 -14.37 13.06 4.93
CA ILE A 61 -15.72 13.54 4.63
C ILE A 61 -16.59 13.24 5.85
N ASN A 62 -17.17 14.27 6.47
CA ASN A 62 -18.00 14.14 7.68
C ASN A 62 -17.28 13.32 8.78
N ASP A 63 -16.02 13.67 9.06
CA ASP A 63 -15.14 12.98 10.02
C ASP A 63 -14.89 11.49 9.76
N GLN A 64 -15.16 11.02 8.53
CA GLN A 64 -14.87 9.67 8.09
C GLN A 64 -13.92 9.66 6.90
N TRP A 65 -12.86 8.86 6.99
CA TRP A 65 -11.94 8.69 5.87
C TRP A 65 -12.57 7.85 4.77
N VAL A 66 -12.62 8.42 3.56
CA VAL A 66 -13.12 7.76 2.35
C VAL A 66 -11.99 7.65 1.35
N VAL A 67 -11.66 6.42 0.95
CA VAL A 67 -10.62 6.15 -0.04
C VAL A 67 -11.23 6.17 -1.44
N LYS A 68 -10.89 7.17 -2.23
CA LYS A 68 -11.40 7.33 -3.61
C LYS A 68 -10.67 6.47 -4.61
N LYS A 69 -9.37 6.24 -4.40
CA LYS A 69 -8.50 5.56 -5.36
C LYS A 69 -7.36 4.83 -4.66
N ALA A 70 -6.99 3.68 -5.20
CA ALA A 70 -5.74 2.99 -4.92
C ALA A 70 -5.01 2.73 -6.25
N ILE A 71 -3.69 2.94 -6.27
CA ILE A 71 -2.87 2.93 -7.49
C ILE A 71 -1.66 2.05 -7.28
N MET A 72 -1.39 1.15 -8.24
CA MET A 72 -0.17 0.36 -8.30
C MET A 72 0.16 -0.01 -9.75
N SER A 73 1.41 -0.40 -9.99
CA SER A 73 1.85 -0.94 -11.28
C SER A 73 2.21 -2.42 -11.12
N ARG A 74 1.71 -3.25 -12.03
CA ARG A 74 2.02 -4.69 -12.12
C ARG A 74 2.18 -5.08 -13.59
N SER A 75 2.83 -6.20 -13.84
CA SER A 75 2.90 -6.85 -15.16
C SER A 75 2.22 -8.22 -15.11
N ALA A 76 1.80 -8.73 -16.27
CA ALA A 76 1.23 -10.05 -16.43
C ALA A 76 1.73 -10.66 -17.76
N ARG A 77 1.78 -11.99 -17.83
CA ARG A 77 2.05 -12.76 -19.04
C ARG A 77 1.31 -14.10 -18.99
N VAL A 78 0.93 -14.64 -20.14
CA VAL A 78 0.42 -16.01 -20.25
C VAL A 78 1.57 -17.01 -20.03
N LEU A 79 1.27 -18.13 -19.35
CA LEU A 79 2.24 -19.19 -19.06
C LEU A 79 2.01 -20.45 -19.92
N MET A 80 0.74 -20.76 -20.22
CA MET A 80 0.30 -21.88 -21.05
C MET A 80 -1.07 -21.51 -21.66
N GLU A 81 -1.32 -21.89 -22.91
CA GLU A 81 -2.62 -21.81 -23.59
C GLU A 81 -3.16 -23.22 -23.86
#